data_AF-A0A920H8C6-F1
#
_entry.id   AF-A0A920H8C6-F1
#
_cell.length_a   1.000
_cell.length_b   1.000
_cell.length_c   1.000
_cell.angle_alpha   90.00
_cell.angle_beta   90.00
_cell.angle_gamma   90.00
#
_symmetry.space_group_name_H-M   'P 1'
#
loop_
_entity.id
_entity.type
_entity.pdbx_description
1 polymer ?
#
loop_
_entity_poly.entity_id
_entity_poly.type
_entity_poly.pdbx_seq_one_letter_code
_entity_poly.pdbx_strand_id
1 'polypeptide(L)'
;MLNGIFLSDEKLWYSPNEQDSYNSRFYNISIQVESGLNLDPDCLSNMILGILNDQRGWSTIENINFQLVNSEYADLNVIFAEPTTVDELCYPLQTNGIYSCRNEKCCN
;
A
#
# COMPACT_ATOMS: atom_id res chain seq x y z
N MET A 1 -8.18 -26.66 32.34
CA MET A 1 -7.90 -27.50 31.16
C MET A 1 -8.94 -27.14 30.12
N LEU A 2 -8.69 -26.52 28.97
CA LEU A 2 -7.49 -26.18 28.18
C LEU A 2 -7.77 -24.79 27.54
N ASN A 3 -6.90 -23.79 27.71
CA ASN A 3 -5.88 -23.33 26.77
C ASN A 3 -6.41 -22.92 25.38
N GLY A 4 -6.30 -21.62 25.06
CA GLY A 4 -6.56 -21.09 23.73
C GLY A 4 -6.33 -19.58 23.64
N ILE A 5 -5.08 -19.16 23.86
CA ILE A 5 -4.37 -17.99 23.29
C ILE A 5 -5.22 -16.74 22.98
N PHE A 6 -4.98 -15.66 23.74
CA PHE A 6 -5.17 -14.29 23.27
C PHE A 6 -4.29 -14.09 22.03
N LEU A 7 -4.88 -14.10 20.83
CA LEU A 7 -4.20 -13.61 19.64
C LEU A 7 -4.20 -12.09 19.72
N SER A 8 -3.02 -11.52 19.87
CA SER A 8 -2.73 -10.10 19.76
C SER A 8 -3.20 -9.56 18.39
N ASP A 9 -3.94 -8.46 18.39
CA ASP A 9 -3.92 -7.42 17.36
C ASP A 9 -3.74 -7.89 15.90
N GLU A 10 -4.77 -8.50 15.29
CA GLU A 10 -4.82 -8.53 13.82
C GLU A 10 -5.01 -7.09 13.33
N LYS A 11 -3.91 -6.52 12.86
CA LYS A 11 -3.87 -5.18 12.30
C LYS A 11 -4.83 -5.08 11.12
N LEU A 12 -5.84 -4.23 11.25
CA LEU A 12 -6.87 -4.07 10.23
C LEU A 12 -6.39 -3.07 9.16
N TRP A 13 -6.46 -3.50 7.90
CA TRP A 13 -6.10 -2.67 6.74
C TRP A 13 -7.34 -2.33 5.94
N TYR A 14 -7.48 -1.05 5.59
CA TYR A 14 -8.49 -0.57 4.65
C TYR A 14 -7.88 -0.40 3.25
N SER A 15 -8.61 -0.82 2.24
CA SER A 15 -8.23 -0.65 0.83
C SER A 15 -9.34 0.09 0.10
N PRO A 16 -9.05 0.72 -1.06
CA PRO A 16 -10.09 1.35 -1.86
C PRO A 16 -11.14 0.33 -2.32
N ASN A 17 -12.39 0.78 -2.45
CA ASN A 17 -13.54 -0.06 -2.75
C ASN A 17 -13.53 -0.57 -4.20
N GLU A 18 -13.11 0.27 -5.13
CA GLU A 18 -13.02 -0.07 -6.55
C GLU A 18 -11.60 -0.50 -6.90
N GLN A 19 -11.45 -1.73 -7.38
CA GLN A 19 -10.17 -2.33 -7.76
C GLN A 19 -10.36 -3.11 -9.05
N ASP A 20 -9.39 -2.99 -9.95
CA ASP A 20 -9.37 -3.74 -11.19
C ASP A 20 -8.78 -5.14 -11.00
N SER A 21 -8.99 -5.99 -12.00
CA SER A 21 -8.23 -7.23 -12.14
C SER A 21 -6.83 -6.93 -12.65
N TYR A 22 -5.86 -7.75 -12.23
CA TYR A 22 -4.49 -7.70 -12.75
C TYR A 22 -4.46 -7.65 -14.29
N ASN A 23 -3.63 -6.75 -14.82
CA ASN A 23 -3.43 -6.62 -16.25
C ASN A 23 -1.98 -6.25 -16.54
N SER A 24 -1.31 -7.07 -17.34
CA SER A 24 0.11 -6.89 -17.69
C SER A 24 0.41 -5.66 -18.55
N ARG A 25 -0.62 -4.97 -19.08
CA ARG A 25 -0.46 -3.69 -19.79
C ARG A 25 -0.29 -2.50 -18.84
N PHE A 26 -0.57 -2.68 -17.55
CA PHE A 26 -0.44 -1.66 -16.53
C PHE A 26 0.61 -2.08 -15.52
N TYR A 27 1.16 -1.09 -14.82
CA TYR A 27 1.87 -1.30 -13.57
C TYR A 27 0.83 -1.35 -12.45
N ASN A 28 0.63 -2.54 -11.88
CA ASN A 28 -0.47 -2.81 -10.96
C ASN A 28 -0.05 -2.38 -9.55
N ILE A 29 -0.79 -1.45 -8.95
CA ILE A 29 -0.52 -0.99 -7.60
C ILE A 29 -1.66 -1.37 -6.66
N SER A 30 -1.36 -1.51 -5.37
CA SER A 30 -2.38 -1.50 -4.33
C SER A 30 -2.15 -0.33 -3.39
N ILE A 31 -3.21 0.06 -2.68
CA ILE A 31 -3.15 1.06 -1.62
C ILE A 31 -3.80 0.45 -0.38
N GLN A 32 -3.06 0.44 0.72
CA GLN A 32 -3.54 -0.03 2.02
C GLN A 32 -3.32 1.05 3.06
N VAL A 33 -4.34 1.27 3.89
CA VAL A 33 -4.33 2.25 4.98
C VAL A 33 -4.56 1.51 6.28
N GLU A 34 -3.64 1.68 7.22
CA GLU A 34 -3.79 1.12 8.57
C GLU A 34 -5.03 1.72 9.25
N SER A 35 -5.82 0.86 9.91
CA SER A 35 -6.96 1.31 10.70
C SER A 35 -6.54 2.26 11.81
N GLY A 36 -7.32 3.31 12.04
CA GLY A 36 -7.01 4.33 13.05
C GLY A 36 -6.39 5.59 12.47
N LEU A 37 -5.85 5.53 11.24
CA LEU A 37 -5.49 6.72 10.49
C LEU A 37 -6.74 7.45 9.99
N ASN A 38 -6.75 8.79 10.10
CA ASN A 38 -7.81 9.63 9.55
C ASN A 38 -7.59 9.87 8.05
N LEU A 39 -7.50 8.79 7.27
CA LEU A 39 -7.28 8.77 5.83
C LEU A 39 -8.35 7.91 5.16
N ASP A 40 -8.96 8.44 4.10
CA ASP A 40 -9.91 7.74 3.26
C ASP A 40 -9.16 7.05 2.10
N PRO A 41 -9.17 5.70 2.01
CA PRO A 41 -8.50 4.97 0.95
C PRO A 41 -8.97 5.35 -0.46
N ASP A 42 -10.26 5.62 -0.66
CA ASP A 42 -10.82 5.96 -1.98
C ASP A 42 -10.38 7.35 -2.44
N CYS A 43 -10.37 8.33 -1.52
CA CYS A 43 -9.85 9.66 -1.82
C CYS A 43 -8.34 9.59 -2.14
N LEU A 44 -7.61 8.81 -1.35
CA LEU A 44 -6.17 8.64 -1.51
C LEU A 44 -5.80 7.94 -2.82
N SER A 45 -6.56 6.93 -3.23
CA SER A 45 -6.33 6.22 -4.49
C SER A 45 -6.57 7.10 -5.71
N ASN A 46 -7.64 7.89 -5.71
CA ASN A 46 -7.92 8.86 -6.76
C ASN A 46 -6.78 9.88 -6.89
N MET A 47 -6.27 10.39 -5.77
CA MET A 47 -5.16 11.33 -5.77
C MET A 47 -3.87 10.67 -6.29
N ILE A 48 -3.51 9.49 -5.78
CA ILE A 48 -2.27 8.79 -6.15
C ILE A 48 -2.30 8.40 -7.63
N LEU A 49 -3.40 7.82 -8.12
CA LEU A 49 -3.55 7.47 -9.54
C LEU A 49 -3.49 8.71 -10.44
N GLY A 50 -4.08 9.83 -10.01
CA GLY A 50 -3.99 11.10 -10.72
C GLY A 50 -2.55 11.61 -10.85
N ILE A 51 -1.73 11.47 -9.80
CA ILE A 51 -0.31 11.83 -9.81
C ILE A 51 0.50 10.89 -10.69
N LEU A 52 0.32 9.58 -10.51
CA LEU A 52 1.12 8.56 -11.21
C LEU A 52 0.85 8.52 -12.71
N ASN A 53 -0.40 8.77 -13.11
CA ASN A 53 -0.81 8.81 -14.52
C ASN A 53 -0.79 10.23 -15.13
N ASP A 54 -0.30 11.25 -14.42
CA ASP A 54 -0.20 12.60 -14.95
C ASP A 54 0.67 12.61 -16.23
N GLN A 55 0.22 13.31 -17.27
CA GLN A 55 0.89 13.42 -18.57
C GLN A 55 2.34 13.97 -18.48
N ARG A 56 2.69 14.64 -17.39
CA ARG A 56 4.04 15.14 -17.14
C ARG A 56 5.01 14.05 -16.64
N GLY A 57 4.50 12.86 -16.32
CA GLY A 57 5.25 11.79 -15.66
C GLY A 57 5.45 10.53 -16.51
N TRP A 58 5.44 9.39 -15.83
CA TRP A 58 5.81 8.08 -16.38
C TRP A 58 4.95 7.63 -17.57
N SER A 59 3.68 8.02 -17.62
CA SER A 59 2.77 7.64 -18.73
C SER A 59 3.28 8.12 -20.09
N THR A 60 3.92 9.29 -20.14
CA THR A 60 4.42 9.88 -21.39
C THR A 60 5.91 9.65 -21.59
N ILE A 61 6.71 9.63 -20.51
CA ILE A 61 8.17 9.48 -20.60
C ILE A 61 8.57 8.00 -20.78
N GLU A 62 7.95 7.11 -20.01
CA GLU A 62 8.32 5.68 -19.94
C GLU A 62 7.21 4.76 -20.47
N ASN A 63 6.10 5.33 -20.95
CA ASN A 63 4.91 4.59 -21.38
C ASN A 63 4.35 3.63 -20.30
N ILE A 64 4.47 4.02 -19.03
CA ILE A 64 3.96 3.25 -17.88
C ILE A 64 2.65 3.89 -17.41
N ASN A 65 1.58 3.11 -17.43
CA ASN A 65 0.29 3.49 -16.89
C ASN A 65 0.00 2.64 -15.65
N PHE A 66 -0.55 3.27 -14.61
CA PHE A 66 -0.83 2.65 -13.33
C PHE A 66 -2.32 2.38 -13.20
N GLN A 67 -2.67 1.23 -12.61
CA GLN A 67 -4.03 0.91 -12.22
C GLN A 67 -4.05 0.34 -10.80
N LEU A 68 -5.19 0.43 -10.13
CA LEU A 68 -5.36 -0.08 -8.79
C LEU A 68 -5.89 -1.52 -8.84
N VAL A 69 -5.27 -2.42 -8.09
CA VAL A 69 -5.67 -3.82 -7.94
C VAL A 69 -5.64 -4.23 -6.46
N ASN A 70 -6.12 -5.44 -6.18
CA ASN A 70 -5.94 -6.07 -4.87
C ASN A 70 -4.44 -6.28 -4.56
N SER A 71 -4.04 -6.11 -3.30
CA SER A 71 -2.65 -6.22 -2.83
C SER A 71 -1.98 -7.56 -3.14
N GLU A 72 -2.73 -8.66 -3.20
CA GLU A 72 -2.19 -9.98 -3.56
C GLU A 72 -1.70 -10.07 -5.01
N TYR A 73 -2.18 -9.18 -5.88
CA TYR A 73 -1.86 -9.16 -7.30
C TYR A 73 -1.03 -7.94 -7.71
N ALA A 74 -0.67 -7.07 -6.77
CA ALA A 74 0.02 -5.83 -7.10
C ALA A 74 1.52 -6.04 -7.35
N ASP A 75 2.05 -5.31 -8.35
CA ASP A 75 3.48 -5.17 -8.59
C ASP A 75 4.13 -4.26 -7.53
N LEU A 76 3.35 -3.35 -6.93
CA LEU A 76 3.75 -2.45 -5.85
C LEU A 76 2.62 -2.23 -4.84
N ASN A 77 2.88 -2.54 -3.57
CA ASN A 77 1.97 -2.24 -2.47
C ASN A 77 2.34 -0.89 -1.83
N VAL A 78 1.43 0.08 -1.88
CA VAL A 78 1.60 1.39 -1.23
C VAL A 78 0.87 1.37 0.11
N ILE A 79 1.63 1.47 1.21
CA ILE A 79 1.10 1.29 2.55
C ILE A 79 1.22 2.60 3.34
N PHE A 80 0.10 3.04 3.90
CA PHE A 80 0.03 4.16 4.85
C PHE A 80 -0.20 3.60 6.24
N ALA A 81 0.72 3.88 7.15
CA ALA A 81 0.74 3.25 8.46
C ALA A 81 1.20 4.23 9.55
N GLU A 82 0.88 3.92 10.80
CA GLU A 82 1.38 4.65 11.95
C GLU A 82 2.91 4.56 12.06
N PRO A 83 3.57 5.54 12.69
CA PRO A 83 5.02 5.58 12.83
C PRO A 83 5.67 4.26 13.30
N THR A 84 5.10 3.62 14.32
CA THR A 84 5.59 2.34 14.86
C THR A 84 5.46 1.20 13.87
N THR A 85 4.36 1.15 13.13
CA THR A 85 4.15 0.19 12.04
C THR A 85 5.14 0.37 10.93
N VAL A 86 5.41 1.62 10.53
CA VAL A 86 6.41 1.91 9.51
C VAL A 86 7.77 1.36 9.94
N ASP A 87 8.17 1.57 11.20
CA ASP A 87 9.42 1.01 11.73
C ASP A 87 9.46 -0.53 11.67
N GLU A 88 8.35 -1.21 11.96
CA GLU A 88 8.24 -2.66 11.83
C GLU A 88 8.34 -3.14 10.38
N LEU A 89 7.58 -2.53 9.47
CA LEU A 89 7.55 -2.88 8.04
C LEU A 89 8.88 -2.57 7.35
N CYS A 90 9.60 -1.55 7.82
CA CYS A 90 10.85 -1.08 7.23
C CYS A 90 12.09 -1.76 7.79
N TYR A 91 11.97 -2.54 8.87
CA TYR A 91 13.10 -3.24 9.47
C TYR A 91 13.89 -4.05 8.43
N PRO A 92 15.24 -3.97 8.39
CA PRO A 92 16.14 -3.39 9.38
C PRO A 92 16.45 -1.89 9.21
N LEU A 93 15.78 -1.19 8.31
CA LEU A 93 15.95 0.26 8.17
C LEU A 93 15.34 0.96 9.39
N GLN A 94 16.10 1.87 9.99
CA GLN A 94 15.66 2.64 11.15
C GLN A 94 14.97 3.93 10.68
N THR A 95 13.69 3.83 10.34
CA THR A 95 12.88 4.97 9.92
C THR A 95 12.55 5.92 11.07
N ASN A 96 12.61 5.44 12.32
CA ASN A 96 12.26 6.17 13.55
C ASN A 96 10.89 6.86 13.46
N GLY A 97 9.97 6.28 12.69
CA GLY A 97 8.62 6.79 12.49
C GLY A 97 8.52 8.10 11.71
N ILE A 98 9.62 8.60 11.12
CA ILE A 98 9.68 9.92 10.45
C ILE A 98 10.05 9.84 8.97
N TYR A 99 10.47 8.66 8.50
CA TYR A 99 10.81 8.42 7.10
C TYR A 99 9.96 7.30 6.52
N SER A 100 9.66 7.42 5.24
CA SER A 100 9.15 6.29 4.43
C SER A 100 10.30 5.39 4.01
N CYS A 101 10.02 4.12 3.74
CA CYS A 101 10.96 3.20 3.12
C CYS A 101 10.34 2.46 1.93
N ARG A 102 11.22 1.84 1.12
CA ARG A 102 10.83 0.78 0.20
C ARG A 102 11.43 -0.52 0.73
N ASN A 103 10.57 -1.50 1.00
CA ASN A 103 10.99 -2.83 1.38
C ASN A 103 10.64 -3.83 0.27
N GLU A 104 11.65 -4.44 -0.34
CA GLU A 104 11.46 -5.44 -1.39
C GLU A 104 11.04 -6.82 -0.84
N LYS A 105 10.96 -6.98 0.49
CA LYS A 105 10.57 -8.23 1.15
C LYS A 105 9.11 -8.31 1.59
N CYS A 106 8.29 -7.29 1.36
CA CYS A 106 6.97 -7.23 2.00
C CYS A 106 5.87 -7.94 1.17
N CYS A 107 4.98 -8.62 1.92
CA CYS A 107 3.76 -9.37 1.54
C CYS A 107 3.94 -10.85 1.12
N ASN A 108 4.20 -11.73 2.09
CA ASN A 108 3.80 -13.14 2.06
C ASN A 108 2.78 -13.40 3.17
#